data_AF-A0AAV7K2Y1-F1
#
_entry.id   AF-A0AAV7K2Y1-F1
#
_cell.length_a   1.000
_cell.length_b   1.000
_cell.length_c   1.000
_cell.angle_alpha   90.00
_cell.angle_beta   90.00
_cell.angle_gamma   90.00
#
_symmetry.space_group_name_H-M   'P 1'
#
loop_
_entity.id
_entity.type
_entity.pdbx_description
1 polymer ?
#
loop_
_entity_poly.entity_id
_entity_poly.type
_entity_poly.pdbx_seq_one_letter_code
_entity_poly.pdbx_strand_id
1 'polypeptide(L)'
;MSLHIRSIIFGGQKVNNAIKLTQLFLTARFARARSRFAVPVLIYKDKNLCRGATLSVGVEQFGRRGWDFFSTGGVGVEEDGATNLPDKSRLGRQEELCDKVRGQDIKLLKELRVRLICDLMYQQKKLKFMLPVASSEKVDKAGRYREFLLASLPYPGCESFRGYQSKYLNSDKLRFNWKVEKVDAILKIPDGVVHKPLGVNWAEYKEWSIKDMTSCYTRLLLYQLENSNGGVFVHCISGWDRTPMFISLLRLSLWADGLAHASLNPLEMLFFTVAYDWRLFGHKLSDRNSKSEEIFYFGMDYLEHMTDSEFSIHCGLQKSDKCPELVKIRRDKLLEVRRLFIGSYNQYIIPKNMKFSHIS
;
A
#
# COMPACT_ATOMS: atom_id res chain seq x y z
N MET A 1 29.12 12.98 -17.64
CA MET A 1 29.96 12.45 -16.55
C MET A 1 29.14 11.44 -15.77
N SER A 2 29.45 10.14 -15.90
CA SER A 2 28.58 9.01 -15.53
C SER A 2 28.25 8.97 -14.04
N LEU A 3 26.98 8.66 -13.70
CA LEU A 3 26.48 8.39 -12.35
C LEU A 3 27.36 7.39 -11.58
N HIS A 4 28.07 6.51 -12.30
CA HIS A 4 29.00 5.55 -11.73
C HIS A 4 30.22 6.18 -11.03
N ILE A 5 30.67 7.36 -11.47
CA ILE A 5 31.88 8.01 -10.91
C ILE A 5 31.58 8.74 -9.59
N ARG A 6 30.33 9.20 -9.37
CA ARG A 6 29.94 9.85 -8.10
C ARG A 6 29.92 8.87 -6.92
N SER A 7 29.58 7.60 -7.16
CA SER A 7 29.54 6.54 -6.14
C SER A 7 30.93 6.16 -5.60
N ILE A 8 31.99 6.41 -6.36
CA ILE A 8 33.35 5.94 -6.03
C ILE A 8 34.14 7.03 -5.29
N ILE A 9 33.82 8.32 -5.53
CA ILE A 9 34.58 9.46 -4.98
C ILE A 9 34.00 9.96 -3.64
N PHE A 10 32.69 9.78 -3.41
CA PHE A 10 32.08 10.00 -2.09
C PHE A 10 31.54 8.65 -1.63
N GLY A 11 32.01 8.15 -0.49
CA GLY A 11 31.48 6.96 0.16
C GLY A 11 30.01 7.16 0.54
N GLY A 12 29.13 7.04 -0.45
CA GLY A 12 27.72 7.36 -0.36
C GLY A 12 27.08 6.40 0.63
N GLN A 13 26.60 6.94 1.75
CA GLN A 13 25.83 6.17 2.71
C GLN A 13 24.65 5.51 1.96
N LYS A 14 24.66 4.18 1.88
CA LYS A 14 23.55 3.41 1.28
C LYS A 14 22.24 3.88 1.89
N VAL A 15 21.21 4.11 1.06
CA VAL A 15 19.88 4.57 1.50
C VAL A 15 19.35 3.74 2.67
N ASN A 16 19.59 2.42 2.60
CA ASN A 16 19.17 1.44 3.58
C ASN A 16 20.38 0.71 4.19
N ASN A 17 20.56 0.81 5.51
CA ASN A 17 21.56 0.03 6.24
C ASN A 17 20.99 -1.36 6.58
N ALA A 18 21.46 -2.39 5.89
CA ALA A 18 20.93 -3.75 6.00
C ALA A 18 21.01 -4.33 7.43
N ILE A 19 22.11 -4.08 8.15
CA ILE A 19 22.32 -4.60 9.52
C ILE A 19 21.29 -3.97 10.47
N LYS A 20 21.19 -2.64 10.43
CA LYS A 20 20.26 -1.88 11.27
C LYS A 20 18.81 -2.21 10.94
N LEU A 21 18.47 -2.31 9.65
CA LEU A 21 17.13 -2.69 9.22
C LEU A 21 16.76 -4.12 9.61
N THR A 22 17.69 -5.06 9.58
CA THR A 22 17.44 -6.45 10.01
C THR A 22 17.00 -6.48 11.48
N GLN A 23 17.71 -5.76 12.36
CA GLN A 23 17.35 -5.65 13.77
C GLN A 23 15.99 -4.95 13.97
N LEU A 24 15.73 -3.87 13.22
CA LEU A 24 14.47 -3.13 13.31
C LEU A 24 13.29 -3.96 12.78
N PHE A 25 13.46 -4.75 11.72
CA PHE A 25 12.42 -5.65 11.23
C PHE A 25 12.04 -6.70 12.27
N LEU A 26 13.02 -7.32 12.95
CA LEU A 26 12.77 -8.32 13.99
C LEU A 26 12.02 -7.75 15.20
N THR A 27 12.34 -6.52 15.58
CA THR A 27 11.77 -5.87 16.78
C THR A 27 10.44 -5.17 16.52
N ALA A 28 10.23 -4.60 15.32
CA ALA A 28 9.01 -3.91 14.93
C ALA A 28 7.93 -4.82 14.36
N ARG A 29 8.23 -6.10 14.04
CA ARG A 29 7.30 -6.99 13.30
C ARG A 29 5.92 -7.14 13.90
N PHE A 30 5.75 -6.94 15.20
CA PHE A 30 4.45 -7.08 15.88
C PHE A 30 3.63 -5.80 15.95
N ALA A 31 4.21 -4.65 15.59
CA ALA A 31 3.53 -3.35 15.70
C ALA A 31 2.34 -3.20 14.76
N ARG A 32 2.37 -3.93 13.64
CA ARG A 32 1.38 -3.84 12.57
C ARG A 32 0.64 -5.16 12.37
N ALA A 33 -0.63 -5.06 11.98
CA ALA A 33 -1.54 -6.18 11.89
C ALA A 33 -0.97 -7.30 11.01
N ARG A 34 -1.23 -8.56 11.39
CA ARG A 34 -0.72 -9.76 10.67
C ARG A 34 0.80 -9.83 10.53
N SER A 35 1.53 -9.12 11.39
CA SER A 35 2.98 -8.94 11.31
C SER A 35 3.46 -8.38 9.97
N ARG A 36 2.64 -7.55 9.33
CA ARG A 36 2.98 -6.84 8.09
C ARG A 36 3.52 -5.46 8.43
N PHE A 37 4.72 -5.48 9.01
CA PHE A 37 5.48 -4.28 9.34
C PHE A 37 5.88 -3.50 8.08
N ALA A 38 6.41 -2.29 8.26
CA ALA A 38 6.86 -1.47 7.14
C ALA A 38 8.06 -2.12 6.43
N VAL A 39 7.90 -2.40 5.14
CA VAL A 39 8.97 -3.00 4.30
C VAL A 39 9.18 -2.13 3.06
N PRO A 40 10.42 -1.74 2.73
CA PRO A 40 10.72 -1.05 1.48
C PRO A 40 10.57 -2.01 0.29
N VAL A 41 9.91 -1.55 -0.76
CA VAL A 41 9.60 -2.36 -1.95
C VAL A 41 10.11 -1.77 -3.26
N LEU A 42 10.51 -0.51 -3.24
CA LEU A 42 11.13 0.19 -4.34
C LEU A 42 11.92 1.38 -3.77
N ILE A 43 13.09 1.65 -4.35
CA ILE A 43 13.85 2.88 -4.08
C ILE A 43 13.76 3.74 -5.34
N TYR A 44 13.34 4.99 -5.18
CA TYR A 44 13.27 5.98 -6.26
C TYR A 44 13.86 7.29 -5.76
N LYS A 45 14.90 7.82 -6.44
CA LYS A 45 15.63 9.05 -6.04
C LYS A 45 15.96 9.07 -4.54
N ASP A 46 16.61 8.00 -4.07
CA ASP A 46 17.00 7.79 -2.66
C ASP A 46 15.85 7.80 -1.64
N LYS A 47 14.60 7.65 -2.10
CA LYS A 47 13.40 7.55 -1.28
C LYS A 47 12.84 6.14 -1.32
N ASN A 48 12.48 5.61 -0.15
CA ASN A 48 11.79 4.33 -0.07
C ASN A 48 10.30 4.50 -0.35
N LEU A 49 9.77 3.72 -1.28
CA LEU A 49 8.36 3.34 -1.27
C LEU A 49 8.23 2.09 -0.39
N CYS A 50 7.45 2.21 0.66
CA CYS A 50 7.22 1.16 1.65
C CYS A 50 5.76 0.69 1.64
N ARG A 51 5.55 -0.56 2.04
CA ARG A 51 4.22 -1.15 2.23
C ARG A 51 4.08 -1.79 3.60
N GLY A 52 2.85 -1.94 4.07
CA GLY A 52 2.55 -2.63 5.33
C GLY A 52 1.04 -2.73 5.60
N ALA A 53 0.73 -3.10 6.85
CA ALA A 53 -0.63 -3.04 7.40
C ALA A 53 -0.75 -1.89 8.42
N THR A 54 -1.96 -1.65 8.90
CA THR A 54 -2.23 -0.70 9.99
C THR A 54 -1.69 -1.21 11.34
N LEU A 55 -1.78 -0.41 12.40
CA LEU A 55 -1.27 -0.80 13.72
C LEU A 55 -2.09 -1.93 14.34
N SER A 56 -1.39 -2.90 14.92
CA SER A 56 -1.98 -3.91 15.79
C SER A 56 -2.44 -3.27 17.10
N VAL A 57 -3.53 -3.79 17.66
CA VAL A 57 -3.94 -3.48 19.04
C VAL A 57 -3.38 -4.50 20.02
N GLY A 58 -3.36 -4.17 21.32
CA GLY A 58 -2.69 -4.95 22.36
C GLY A 58 -3.04 -6.44 22.38
N VAL A 59 -4.28 -6.82 22.06
CA VAL A 59 -4.71 -8.24 21.99
C VAL A 59 -4.00 -8.98 20.86
N GLU A 60 -3.89 -8.39 19.68
CA GLU A 60 -3.18 -9.01 18.55
C GLU A 60 -1.65 -9.02 18.79
N GLN A 61 -1.11 -7.96 19.39
CA GLN A 61 0.32 -7.89 19.72
C GLN A 61 0.72 -8.97 20.73
N PHE A 62 -0.08 -9.16 21.78
CA PHE A 62 0.19 -10.12 22.85
C PHE A 62 0.05 -11.56 22.36
N GLY A 63 -1.07 -11.90 21.70
CA GLY A 63 -1.31 -13.27 21.22
C GLY A 63 -0.25 -13.74 20.21
N ARG A 64 0.26 -12.84 19.35
CA ARG A 64 1.32 -13.18 18.40
C ARG A 64 2.68 -13.36 19.04
N ARG A 65 3.03 -12.53 20.02
CA ARG A 65 4.30 -12.66 20.76
C ARG A 65 4.36 -13.96 21.54
N GLY A 66 3.28 -14.31 22.25
CA GLY A 66 3.18 -15.59 22.95
C GLY A 66 3.35 -16.77 22.01
N TRP A 67 2.61 -16.80 20.89
CA TRP A 67 2.73 -17.88 19.90
C TRP A 67 4.13 -17.99 19.29
N ASP A 68 4.78 -16.86 18.98
CA ASP A 68 6.12 -16.84 18.41
C ASP A 68 7.19 -17.31 19.40
N PHE A 69 7.08 -16.96 20.68
CA PHE A 69 7.92 -17.49 21.76
C PHE A 69 7.82 -19.02 21.86
N PHE A 70 6.59 -19.56 21.88
CA PHE A 70 6.36 -21.01 21.89
C PHE A 70 6.86 -21.70 20.61
N SER A 71 6.63 -21.09 19.44
CA SER A 71 6.98 -21.70 18.15
C SER A 71 8.48 -21.67 17.87
N THR A 72 9.22 -20.73 18.46
CA THR A 72 10.67 -20.59 18.30
C THR A 72 11.47 -21.24 19.43
N GLY A 73 10.82 -21.98 20.34
CA GLY A 73 11.49 -22.66 21.45
C GLY A 73 12.18 -21.71 22.44
N GLY A 74 11.66 -20.50 22.62
CA GLY A 74 12.22 -19.52 23.55
C GLY A 74 13.42 -18.71 23.02
N VAL A 75 13.71 -18.72 21.71
CA VAL A 75 14.80 -17.93 21.09
C VAL A 75 14.39 -16.45 20.85
N GLY A 76 13.22 -16.05 21.32
CA GLY A 76 12.74 -14.66 21.31
C GLY A 76 13.05 -13.92 22.61
N VAL A 77 13.44 -12.63 22.47
CA VAL A 77 13.72 -11.61 23.51
C VAL A 77 13.14 -11.96 24.90
N GLU A 78 14.03 -12.08 25.88
CA GLU A 78 13.79 -12.39 27.30
C GLU A 78 12.42 -11.93 27.85
N GLU A 79 11.64 -12.88 28.37
CA GLU A 79 10.48 -12.62 29.23
C GLU A 79 10.94 -12.48 30.69
N ASP A 80 10.66 -11.33 31.30
CA ASP A 80 10.54 -11.25 32.76
C ASP A 80 9.32 -12.07 33.20
N GLY A 81 9.57 -13.08 34.05
CA GLY A 81 8.66 -14.14 34.45
C GLY A 81 7.21 -13.71 34.73
N ALA A 82 6.28 -14.40 34.08
CA ALA A 82 4.85 -14.09 34.13
C ALA A 82 4.00 -15.33 34.44
N THR A 83 4.00 -15.75 35.70
CA THR A 83 2.87 -16.51 36.26
C THR A 83 2.55 -15.92 37.64
N ASN A 84 1.32 -15.39 37.80
CA ASN A 84 0.70 -14.93 39.06
C ASN A 84 0.77 -13.42 39.44
N LEU A 85 0.18 -12.52 38.64
CA LEU A 85 -0.09 -11.13 39.06
C LEU A 85 -1.52 -10.63 38.67
N PRO A 86 -2.13 -9.73 39.48
CA PRO A 86 -3.53 -9.29 39.39
C PRO A 86 -3.84 -8.35 38.20
N ASP A 87 -5.11 -8.32 37.78
CA ASP A 87 -5.60 -7.78 36.49
C ASP A 87 -5.26 -6.30 36.21
N LYS A 88 -5.19 -5.44 37.23
CA LYS A 88 -4.79 -4.02 37.08
C LYS A 88 -3.32 -3.84 36.64
N SER A 89 -2.44 -4.76 37.02
CA SER A 89 -1.04 -4.76 36.57
C SER A 89 -0.89 -5.22 35.11
N ARG A 90 -1.84 -6.02 34.61
CA ARG A 90 -1.84 -6.54 33.23
C ARG A 90 -2.17 -5.45 32.22
N LEU A 91 -3.15 -4.59 32.51
CA LEU A 91 -3.53 -3.50 31.61
C LEU A 91 -2.41 -2.46 31.45
N GLY A 92 -1.79 -2.05 32.56
CA GLY A 92 -0.65 -1.12 32.54
C GLY A 92 0.56 -1.68 31.80
N ARG A 93 0.91 -2.96 32.04
CA ARG A 93 1.99 -3.64 31.30
C ARG A 93 1.66 -3.81 29.81
N GLN A 94 0.39 -3.99 29.45
CA GLN A 94 -0.04 -4.07 28.04
C GLN A 94 0.13 -2.72 27.33
N GLU A 95 -0.14 -1.61 28.01
CA GLU A 95 0.06 -0.26 27.49
C GLU A 95 1.56 0.04 27.29
N GLU A 96 2.41 -0.25 28.28
CA GLU A 96 3.87 -0.12 28.18
C GLU A 96 4.47 -0.97 27.05
N LEU A 97 3.99 -2.21 26.88
CA LEU A 97 4.41 -3.07 25.79
C LEU A 97 3.97 -2.53 24.43
N CYS A 98 2.73 -2.02 24.32
CA CYS A 98 2.25 -1.36 23.11
C CYS A 98 3.11 -0.15 22.75
N ASP A 99 3.51 0.64 23.75
CA ASP A 99 4.40 1.79 23.58
C ASP A 99 5.77 1.36 23.10
N LYS A 100 6.38 0.34 23.73
CA LYS A 100 7.67 -0.21 23.32
C LYS A 100 7.63 -0.70 21.87
N VAL A 101 6.60 -1.46 21.50
CA VAL A 101 6.41 -2.01 20.15
C VAL A 101 6.23 -0.91 19.11
N ARG A 102 5.36 0.07 19.38
CA ARG A 102 5.13 1.21 18.48
C ARG A 102 6.37 2.10 18.36
N GLY A 103 7.15 2.24 19.43
CA GLY A 103 8.44 2.92 19.40
C GLY A 103 9.44 2.26 18.43
N GLN A 104 9.44 0.94 18.31
CA GLN A 104 10.27 0.24 17.32
C GLN A 104 9.77 0.44 15.88
N ASP A 105 8.45 0.44 15.66
CA ASP A 105 7.86 0.78 14.35
C ASP A 105 8.23 2.20 13.92
N ILE A 106 8.16 3.17 14.82
CA ILE A 106 8.58 4.55 14.55
C ILE A 106 10.07 4.62 14.20
N LYS A 107 10.93 3.93 14.96
CA LYS A 107 12.36 3.84 14.64
C LYS A 107 12.59 3.21 13.26
N LEU A 108 11.83 2.19 12.90
CA LEU A 108 11.89 1.55 11.59
C LEU A 108 11.46 2.53 10.48
N LEU A 109 10.34 3.22 10.64
CA LEU A 109 9.88 4.22 9.68
C LEU A 109 10.90 5.35 9.47
N LYS A 110 11.55 5.81 10.55
CA LYS A 110 12.66 6.78 10.47
C LYS A 110 13.86 6.24 9.71
N GLU A 111 14.27 5.01 10.01
CA GLU A 111 15.40 4.37 9.31
C GLU A 111 15.12 4.20 7.82
N LEU A 112 13.86 3.87 7.47
CA LEU A 112 13.38 3.82 6.09
C LEU A 112 13.17 5.21 5.47
N ARG A 113 13.46 6.28 6.21
CA ARG A 113 13.29 7.68 5.80
C ARG A 113 11.87 8.00 5.34
N VAL A 114 10.87 7.31 5.92
CA VAL A 114 9.46 7.58 5.63
C VAL A 114 9.12 8.96 6.16
N ARG A 115 8.53 9.78 5.29
CA ARG A 115 7.99 11.10 5.64
C ARG A 115 6.48 11.14 5.54
N LEU A 116 5.91 10.46 4.56
CA LEU A 116 4.47 10.38 4.32
C LEU A 116 3.94 8.99 4.67
N ILE A 117 2.96 8.92 5.56
CA ILE A 117 2.13 7.74 5.79
C ILE A 117 0.82 7.93 5.03
N CYS A 118 0.52 7.00 4.13
CA CYS A 118 -0.72 6.92 3.36
C CYS A 118 -1.59 5.81 3.95
N ASP A 119 -2.64 6.22 4.67
CA ASP A 119 -3.61 5.34 5.28
C ASP A 119 -4.86 5.19 4.40
N LEU A 120 -5.01 4.01 3.77
CA LEU A 120 -6.13 3.68 2.89
C LEU A 120 -7.38 3.18 3.64
N MET A 121 -7.37 3.16 4.97
CA MET A 121 -8.50 2.68 5.76
C MET A 121 -9.68 3.66 5.69
N TYR A 122 -10.84 3.19 5.22
CA TYR A 122 -12.12 3.88 5.39
C TYR A 122 -12.68 3.82 6.81
N GLN A 123 -11.97 3.14 7.72
CA GLN A 123 -12.30 3.02 9.14
C GLN A 123 -11.18 3.63 9.99
N GLN A 124 -11.49 4.16 11.16
CA GLN A 124 -10.53 4.59 12.17
C GLN A 124 -9.97 3.39 12.93
N LYS A 125 -10.84 2.43 13.28
CA LYS A 125 -10.50 1.17 13.92
C LYS A 125 -11.21 0.01 13.22
N LYS A 126 -10.57 -1.15 13.18
CA LYS A 126 -11.22 -2.39 12.77
C LYS A 126 -11.76 -3.11 14.00
N LEU A 127 -13.07 -3.35 14.03
CA LEU A 127 -13.70 -4.22 15.02
C LEU A 127 -13.92 -5.63 14.44
N LYS A 128 -13.74 -6.65 15.27
CA LYS A 128 -14.17 -8.04 15.01
C LYS A 128 -14.83 -8.55 16.28
N PHE A 129 -16.07 -9.04 16.19
CA PHE A 129 -16.87 -9.43 17.36
C PHE A 129 -16.90 -8.32 18.45
N MET A 130 -17.15 -7.08 18.04
CA MET A 130 -17.14 -5.88 18.90
C MET A 130 -15.80 -5.53 19.56
N LEU A 131 -14.75 -6.34 19.40
CA LEU A 131 -13.42 -6.07 19.91
C LEU A 131 -12.58 -5.33 18.86
N PRO A 132 -11.86 -4.26 19.24
CA PRO A 132 -10.88 -3.67 18.35
C PRO A 132 -9.79 -4.69 18.07
N VAL A 133 -9.46 -4.86 16.80
CA VAL A 133 -8.36 -5.75 16.35
C VAL A 133 -7.25 -4.97 15.63
N ALA A 134 -7.54 -3.78 15.13
CA ALA A 134 -6.54 -2.92 14.50
C ALA A 134 -6.94 -1.44 14.62
N SER A 135 -5.97 -0.53 14.64
CA SER A 135 -6.21 0.91 14.72
C SER A 135 -5.26 1.69 13.81
N SER A 136 -5.77 2.71 13.14
CA SER A 136 -4.94 3.62 12.35
C SER A 136 -4.12 4.57 13.24
N GLU A 137 -2.96 4.99 12.73
CA GLU A 137 -2.14 6.09 13.21
C GLU A 137 -2.98 7.36 13.44
N LYS A 138 -4.06 7.57 12.66
CA LYS A 138 -4.91 8.77 12.74
C LYS A 138 -5.72 8.89 14.03
N VAL A 139 -5.83 7.80 14.78
CA VAL A 139 -6.49 7.76 16.09
C VAL A 139 -5.54 7.43 17.23
N ASP A 140 -4.24 7.59 17.00
CA ASP A 140 -3.26 7.45 18.06
C ASP A 140 -3.32 8.63 19.04
N LYS A 141 -4.04 8.44 20.15
CA LYS A 141 -4.23 9.47 21.19
C LYS A 141 -2.93 9.97 21.81
N ALA A 142 -1.90 9.13 21.84
CA ALA A 142 -0.58 9.50 22.38
C ALA A 142 0.24 10.35 21.39
N GLY A 143 -0.24 10.54 20.16
CA GLY A 143 0.44 11.35 19.15
C GLY A 143 1.84 10.84 18.79
N ARG A 144 2.11 9.52 18.91
CA ARG A 144 3.46 8.98 18.71
C ARG A 144 3.93 9.14 17.26
N TYR A 145 3.00 9.13 16.31
CA TYR A 145 3.25 9.24 14.87
C TYR A 145 3.18 10.69 14.33
N ARG A 146 3.10 11.71 15.20
CA ARG A 146 2.87 13.12 14.80
C ARG A 146 3.96 13.76 13.95
N GLU A 147 5.17 13.20 13.95
CA GLU A 147 6.30 13.70 13.16
C GLU A 147 6.21 13.29 11.68
N PHE A 148 5.39 12.29 11.36
CA PHE A 148 5.11 11.89 9.99
C PHE A 148 3.94 12.71 9.45
N LEU A 149 3.98 13.01 8.15
CA LEU A 149 2.82 13.52 7.45
C LEU A 149 1.84 12.37 7.26
N LEU A 150 0.70 12.42 7.93
CA LEU A 150 -0.33 11.38 7.83
C LEU A 150 -1.46 11.81 6.89
N ALA A 151 -1.47 11.22 5.69
CA ALA A 151 -2.57 11.36 4.74
C ALA A 151 -3.61 10.25 5.00
N SER A 152 -4.79 10.65 5.48
CA SER A 152 -5.96 9.79 5.56
C SER A 152 -6.64 9.79 4.20
N LEU A 153 -6.53 8.69 3.46
CA LEU A 153 -7.08 8.53 2.12
C LEU A 153 -8.06 7.33 2.10
N PRO A 154 -9.24 7.45 2.74
CA PRO A 154 -10.25 6.38 2.75
C PRO A 154 -10.45 5.80 1.36
N TYR A 155 -10.25 4.49 1.22
CA TYR A 155 -10.43 3.79 -0.05
C TYR A 155 -11.29 2.53 0.14
N PRO A 156 -12.26 2.26 -0.75
CA PRO A 156 -13.20 1.14 -0.62
C PRO A 156 -12.53 -0.24 -0.44
N GLY A 157 -13.18 -1.13 0.30
CA GLY A 157 -12.69 -2.49 0.51
C GLY A 157 -12.95 -3.39 -0.71
N CYS A 158 -12.42 -4.62 -0.67
CA CYS A 158 -12.56 -5.59 -1.76
C CYS A 158 -14.03 -5.90 -2.11
N GLU A 159 -14.93 -5.79 -1.13
CA GLU A 159 -16.38 -5.92 -1.29
C GLU A 159 -16.98 -4.96 -2.33
N SER A 160 -16.35 -3.79 -2.51
CA SER A 160 -16.82 -2.77 -3.47
C SER A 160 -16.50 -3.11 -4.93
N PHE A 161 -15.64 -4.11 -5.13
CA PHE A 161 -15.25 -4.61 -6.45
C PHE A 161 -16.04 -5.86 -6.84
N ARG A 162 -17.16 -6.13 -6.15
CA ARG A 162 -17.96 -7.33 -6.44
C ARG A 162 -18.60 -7.27 -7.82
N GLY A 163 -18.25 -8.22 -8.68
CA GLY A 163 -18.73 -8.30 -10.07
C GLY A 163 -18.33 -7.06 -10.87
N TYR A 164 -17.09 -6.59 -10.70
CA TYR A 164 -16.53 -5.51 -11.49
C TYR A 164 -16.55 -5.84 -12.99
N GLN A 165 -16.12 -7.04 -13.37
CA GLN A 165 -16.05 -7.48 -14.77
C GLN A 165 -17.42 -7.44 -15.46
N SER A 166 -18.49 -7.88 -14.79
CA SER A 166 -19.85 -7.82 -15.35
C SER A 166 -20.42 -6.41 -15.41
N LYS A 167 -19.86 -5.48 -14.61
CA LYS A 167 -20.25 -4.06 -14.57
C LYS A 167 -19.30 -3.18 -15.38
N TYR A 168 -18.33 -3.75 -16.09
CA TYR A 168 -17.22 -3.01 -16.71
C TYR A 168 -17.69 -1.89 -17.65
N LEU A 169 -18.76 -2.12 -18.42
CA LEU A 169 -19.39 -1.10 -19.28
C LEU A 169 -19.91 0.15 -18.52
N ASN A 170 -20.06 0.05 -17.20
CA ASN A 170 -20.48 1.12 -16.30
C ASN A 170 -19.45 1.37 -15.19
N SER A 171 -18.16 1.07 -15.41
CA SER A 171 -17.09 1.22 -14.40
C SER A 171 -16.97 2.66 -13.88
N ASP A 172 -17.22 3.67 -14.73
CA ASP A 172 -17.28 5.09 -14.34
C ASP A 172 -18.44 5.41 -13.37
N LYS A 173 -19.41 4.50 -13.24
CA LYS A 173 -20.52 4.58 -12.27
C LYS A 173 -20.28 3.74 -11.02
N LEU A 174 -19.17 3.00 -10.93
CA LEU A 174 -18.84 2.23 -9.72
C LEU A 174 -18.45 3.21 -8.61
N ARG A 175 -19.45 3.59 -7.81
CA ARG A 175 -19.32 4.52 -6.69
C ARG A 175 -19.40 3.77 -5.38
N PHE A 176 -18.63 4.23 -4.40
CA PHE A 176 -18.70 3.70 -3.05
C PHE A 176 -19.83 4.37 -2.27
N ASN A 177 -20.64 3.57 -1.58
CA ASN A 177 -21.66 4.11 -0.70
C ASN A 177 -21.04 4.56 0.64
N TRP A 178 -20.82 5.86 0.79
CA TRP A 178 -20.25 6.47 2.00
C TRP A 178 -21.20 6.49 3.20
N LYS A 179 -22.48 6.16 3.02
CA LYS A 179 -23.50 6.15 4.10
C LYS A 179 -23.54 4.83 4.88
N VAL A 180 -22.64 3.88 4.59
CA VAL A 180 -22.57 2.60 5.31
C VAL A 180 -22.04 2.82 6.74
N GLU A 181 -22.70 2.25 7.75
CA GLU A 181 -22.43 2.43 9.19
C GLU A 181 -20.97 2.21 9.62
N LYS A 182 -20.20 1.46 8.83
CA LYS A 182 -18.82 1.08 9.13
C LYS A 182 -17.78 2.12 8.69
N VAL A 183 -18.20 3.23 8.07
CA VAL A 183 -17.33 4.26 7.49
C VAL A 183 -17.27 5.47 8.42
N ASP A 184 -16.12 5.69 9.06
CA ASP A 184 -15.88 6.79 10.01
C ASP A 184 -14.57 7.55 9.74
N ALA A 185 -13.82 7.18 8.69
CA ALA A 185 -12.63 7.91 8.27
C ALA A 185 -12.98 9.03 7.29
N ILE A 186 -12.36 10.20 7.49
CA ILE A 186 -12.50 11.37 6.63
C ILE A 186 -11.23 11.52 5.79
N LEU A 187 -11.38 11.92 4.53
CA LEU A 187 -10.23 12.28 3.71
C LEU A 187 -9.53 13.49 4.32
N LYS A 188 -8.24 13.37 4.60
CA LYS A 188 -7.42 14.47 5.12
C LYS A 188 -6.03 14.38 4.53
N ILE A 189 -5.63 15.44 3.83
CA ILE A 189 -4.26 15.65 3.37
C ILE A 189 -3.65 16.73 4.28
N PRO A 190 -2.54 16.44 4.99
CA PRO A 190 -1.93 17.40 5.92
C PRO A 190 -1.22 18.53 5.15
N ASP A 191 -1.12 19.73 5.74
CA ASP A 191 -0.59 20.94 5.08
C ASP A 191 0.82 20.77 4.49
N GLY A 192 1.66 19.93 5.10
CA GLY A 192 3.00 19.61 4.61
C GLY A 192 3.05 18.73 3.36
N VAL A 193 1.92 18.22 2.87
CA VAL A 193 1.82 17.41 1.64
C VAL A 193 1.44 18.32 0.47
N VAL A 194 2.37 18.51 -0.46
CA VAL A 194 2.14 19.33 -1.66
C VAL A 194 1.19 18.62 -2.64
N HIS A 195 0.00 19.16 -2.84
CA HIS A 195 -1.02 18.54 -3.71
C HIS A 195 -1.76 19.53 -4.61
N LYS A 196 -1.69 20.84 -4.33
CA LYS A 196 -2.37 21.89 -5.12
C LYS A 196 -2.08 21.82 -6.63
N PRO A 197 -0.84 21.54 -7.07
CA PRO A 197 -0.55 21.39 -8.50
C PRO A 197 -1.32 20.30 -9.24
N LEU A 198 -1.92 19.35 -8.53
CA LEU A 198 -2.72 18.29 -9.15
C LEU A 198 -4.08 18.78 -9.65
N GLY A 199 -4.55 19.95 -9.20
CA GLY A 199 -5.85 20.52 -9.60
C GLY A 199 -7.05 19.67 -9.18
N VAL A 200 -6.91 18.84 -8.14
CA VAL A 200 -7.95 17.92 -7.66
C VAL A 200 -8.78 18.59 -6.57
N ASN A 201 -10.11 18.56 -6.70
CA ASN A 201 -11.03 19.01 -5.65
C ASN A 201 -11.28 17.90 -4.61
N TRP A 202 -10.39 17.80 -3.63
CA TRP A 202 -10.43 16.74 -2.59
C TRP A 202 -11.68 16.74 -1.72
N ALA A 203 -12.43 17.85 -1.66
CA ALA A 203 -13.66 17.94 -0.86
C ALA A 203 -14.79 17.07 -1.45
N GLU A 204 -14.75 16.80 -2.76
CA GLU A 204 -15.77 16.03 -3.49
C GLU A 204 -15.46 14.53 -3.53
N TYR A 205 -14.50 14.04 -2.73
CA TYR A 205 -14.07 12.64 -2.79
C TYR A 205 -15.20 11.61 -2.58
N LYS A 206 -16.30 12.03 -1.96
CA LYS A 206 -17.48 11.17 -1.78
C LYS A 206 -18.30 10.98 -3.06
N GLU A 207 -18.15 11.90 -4.01
CA GLU A 207 -18.78 11.90 -5.33
C GLU A 207 -17.87 11.32 -6.43
N TRP A 208 -16.72 10.77 -6.06
CA TRP A 208 -15.82 10.12 -7.00
C TRP A 208 -16.27 8.69 -7.29
N SER A 209 -16.12 8.25 -8.54
CA SER A 209 -16.09 6.83 -8.82
C SER A 209 -14.84 6.20 -8.18
N ILE A 210 -14.82 4.88 -8.02
CA ILE A 210 -13.64 4.17 -7.54
C ILE A 210 -12.44 4.41 -8.47
N LYS A 211 -12.69 4.55 -9.78
CA LYS A 211 -11.69 4.91 -10.77
C LYS A 211 -11.11 6.31 -10.51
N ASP A 212 -11.96 7.32 -10.29
CA ASP A 212 -11.52 8.70 -9.99
C ASP A 212 -10.71 8.76 -8.69
N MET A 213 -11.15 8.05 -7.64
CA MET A 213 -10.40 7.92 -6.40
C MET A 213 -9.02 7.31 -6.64
N THR A 214 -8.95 6.24 -7.45
CA THR A 214 -7.69 5.58 -7.81
C THR A 214 -6.77 6.53 -8.54
N SER A 215 -7.30 7.33 -9.48
CA SER A 215 -6.55 8.33 -10.25
C SER A 215 -5.96 9.38 -9.31
N CYS A 216 -6.80 9.99 -8.48
CA CYS A 216 -6.39 11.05 -7.58
C CYS A 216 -5.34 10.57 -6.58
N TYR A 217 -5.53 9.41 -5.97
CA TYR A 217 -4.59 8.88 -4.97
C TYR A 217 -3.29 8.43 -5.60
N THR A 218 -3.31 7.79 -6.77
CA THR A 218 -2.10 7.38 -7.48
C THR A 218 -1.28 8.61 -7.90
N ARG A 219 -1.93 9.63 -8.46
CA ARG A 219 -1.29 10.89 -8.84
C ARG A 219 -0.70 11.62 -7.64
N LEU A 220 -1.41 11.67 -6.51
CA LEU A 220 -0.89 12.23 -5.27
C LEU A 220 0.39 11.51 -4.82
N LEU A 221 0.36 10.17 -4.77
CA LEU A 221 1.51 9.39 -4.30
C LEU A 221 2.71 9.49 -5.26
N LEU A 222 2.48 9.50 -6.58
CA LEU A 222 3.53 9.79 -7.58
C LEU A 222 4.11 11.20 -7.40
N TYR A 223 3.25 12.19 -7.15
CA TYR A 223 3.68 13.56 -6.89
C TYR A 223 4.57 13.66 -5.65
N GLN A 224 4.22 12.96 -4.59
CA GLN A 224 5.01 12.91 -3.37
C GLN A 224 6.33 12.16 -3.58
N LEU A 225 6.30 11.05 -4.32
CA LEU A 225 7.52 10.32 -4.69
C LEU A 225 8.46 11.18 -5.55
N GLU A 226 7.96 12.11 -6.36
CA GLU A 226 8.80 13.01 -7.15
C GLU A 226 9.29 14.19 -6.33
N ASN A 227 8.37 14.95 -5.72
CA ASN A 227 8.63 16.31 -5.24
C ASN A 227 8.91 16.43 -3.75
N SER A 228 8.76 15.36 -2.96
CA SER A 228 9.05 15.39 -1.52
C SER A 228 10.47 14.89 -1.20
N ASN A 229 10.96 15.23 0.00
CA ASN A 229 12.31 14.85 0.49
C ASN A 229 12.30 13.57 1.35
N GLY A 230 11.30 12.69 1.21
CA GLY A 230 11.24 11.48 2.01
C GLY A 230 10.43 10.36 1.36
N GLY A 231 10.51 9.18 1.96
CA GLY A 231 9.80 7.99 1.55
C GLY A 231 8.31 8.06 1.82
N VAL A 232 7.57 7.18 1.15
CA VAL A 232 6.12 7.03 1.26
C VAL A 232 5.82 5.64 1.79
N PHE A 233 5.06 5.54 2.87
CA PHE A 233 4.58 4.27 3.41
C PHE A 233 3.08 4.13 3.15
N VAL A 234 2.70 3.13 2.35
CA VAL A 234 1.31 2.85 1.98
C VAL A 234 0.80 1.65 2.76
N HIS A 235 -0.34 1.80 3.45
CA HIS A 235 -0.97 0.70 4.14
C HIS A 235 -2.50 0.76 4.08
N CYS A 236 -3.12 -0.37 4.42
CA CYS A 236 -4.54 -0.47 4.72
C CYS A 236 -4.71 -1.38 5.95
N ILE A 237 -5.92 -1.88 6.22
CA ILE A 237 -6.20 -2.69 7.42
C ILE A 237 -5.27 -3.92 7.48
N SER A 238 -5.46 -4.89 6.59
CA SER A 238 -4.68 -6.14 6.59
C SER A 238 -3.45 -6.06 5.66
N GLY A 239 -3.32 -5.01 4.86
CA GLY A 239 -2.21 -4.84 3.92
C GLY A 239 -2.21 -5.77 2.70
N TRP A 240 -3.24 -6.58 2.42
CA TRP A 240 -3.19 -7.60 1.35
C TRP A 240 -4.12 -7.37 0.16
N ASP A 241 -4.88 -6.26 0.13
CA ASP A 241 -5.82 -5.91 -0.95
C ASP A 241 -5.48 -4.54 -1.55
N ARG A 242 -5.89 -3.45 -0.88
CA ARG A 242 -5.65 -2.07 -1.34
C ARG A 242 -4.17 -1.70 -1.39
N THR A 243 -3.39 -2.16 -0.41
CA THR A 243 -1.95 -1.89 -0.34
C THR A 243 -1.20 -2.44 -1.56
N PRO A 244 -1.26 -3.75 -1.89
CA PRO A 244 -0.57 -4.24 -3.07
C PRO A 244 -1.09 -3.63 -4.36
N MET A 245 -2.40 -3.30 -4.45
CA MET A 245 -2.94 -2.54 -5.60
C MET A 245 -2.20 -1.22 -5.83
N PHE A 246 -2.19 -0.32 -4.84
CA PHE A 246 -1.50 0.97 -5.00
C PHE A 246 0.02 0.82 -5.17
N ILE A 247 0.66 -0.14 -4.51
CA ILE A 247 2.09 -0.42 -4.72
C ILE A 247 2.37 -0.83 -6.16
N SER A 248 1.54 -1.72 -6.73
CA SER A 248 1.67 -2.15 -8.12
C SER A 248 1.46 -0.99 -9.09
N LEU A 249 0.44 -0.16 -8.89
CA LEU A 249 0.18 1.00 -9.76
C LEU A 249 1.37 1.98 -9.75
N LEU A 250 1.91 2.31 -8.58
CA LEU A 250 3.07 3.20 -8.47
C LEU A 250 4.31 2.61 -9.15
N ARG A 251 4.58 1.33 -8.92
CA ARG A 251 5.72 0.62 -9.51
C ARG A 251 5.61 0.54 -11.03
N LEU A 252 4.45 0.13 -11.54
CA LEU A 252 4.20 0.02 -12.98
C LEU A 252 4.27 1.38 -13.65
N SER A 253 3.80 2.44 -12.99
CA SER A 253 3.96 3.80 -13.49
C SER A 253 5.43 4.19 -13.65
N LEU A 254 6.23 3.99 -12.61
CA LEU A 254 7.67 4.28 -12.64
C LEU A 254 8.43 3.42 -13.66
N TRP A 255 8.03 2.14 -13.82
CA TRP A 255 8.61 1.26 -14.82
C TRP A 255 8.26 1.66 -16.26
N ALA A 256 7.01 2.07 -16.49
CA ALA A 256 6.58 2.54 -17.79
C ALA A 256 7.35 3.80 -18.22
N ASP A 257 7.69 4.66 -17.25
CA ASP A 257 8.58 5.81 -17.41
C ASP A 257 10.08 5.44 -17.51
N GLY A 258 10.46 4.16 -17.36
CA GLY A 258 11.86 3.73 -17.36
C GLY A 258 12.67 4.13 -16.12
N LEU A 259 11.99 4.53 -15.03
CA LEU A 259 12.58 5.01 -13.79
C LEU A 259 12.80 3.91 -12.74
N ALA A 260 12.17 2.75 -12.93
CA ALA A 260 12.32 1.57 -12.09
C ALA A 260 12.31 0.31 -12.96
N HIS A 261 13.10 -0.69 -12.60
CA HIS A 261 13.08 -2.00 -13.28
C HIS A 261 13.25 -1.93 -14.80
N ALA A 262 14.04 -0.97 -15.30
CA ALA A 262 14.11 -0.64 -16.73
C ALA A 262 14.58 -1.80 -17.63
N SER A 263 15.24 -2.80 -17.05
CA SER A 263 15.67 -4.02 -17.75
C SER A 263 14.54 -5.02 -17.98
N LEU A 264 13.39 -4.89 -17.30
CA LEU A 264 12.29 -5.84 -17.42
C LEU A 264 11.40 -5.51 -18.62
N ASN A 265 11.14 -6.52 -19.43
CA ASN A 265 10.10 -6.46 -20.47
C ASN A 265 8.68 -6.57 -19.84
N PRO A 266 7.60 -6.35 -20.60
CA PRO A 266 6.24 -6.40 -20.07
C PRO A 266 5.85 -7.72 -19.39
N LEU A 267 6.27 -8.87 -19.92
CA LEU A 267 5.97 -10.18 -19.32
C LEU A 267 6.69 -10.39 -17.99
N GLU A 268 7.96 -10.01 -17.92
CA GLU A 268 8.75 -10.07 -16.68
C GLU A 268 8.20 -9.10 -15.63
N MET A 269 7.80 -7.91 -16.05
CA MET A 269 7.19 -6.92 -15.16
C MET A 269 5.83 -7.40 -14.64
N LEU A 270 5.03 -8.06 -15.48
CA LEU A 270 3.79 -8.72 -15.06
C LEU A 270 4.08 -9.79 -14.01
N PHE A 271 5.01 -10.71 -14.29
CA PHE A 271 5.39 -11.77 -13.35
C PHE A 271 5.85 -11.19 -12.01
N PHE A 272 6.73 -10.18 -12.05
CA PHE A 272 7.21 -9.49 -10.86
C PHE A 272 6.05 -8.87 -10.07
N THR A 273 5.10 -8.21 -10.73
CA THR A 273 3.95 -7.58 -10.07
C THR A 273 3.05 -8.64 -9.41
N VAL A 274 2.67 -9.68 -10.14
CA VAL A 274 1.81 -10.77 -9.62
C VAL A 274 2.50 -11.50 -8.46
N ALA A 275 3.77 -11.85 -8.61
CA ALA A 275 4.51 -12.61 -7.62
C ALA A 275 4.85 -11.76 -6.39
N TYR A 276 5.53 -10.62 -6.57
CA TYR A 276 6.11 -9.85 -5.47
C TYR A 276 5.11 -8.91 -4.80
N ASP A 277 4.29 -8.20 -5.59
CA ASP A 277 3.35 -7.23 -5.02
C ASP A 277 2.13 -7.94 -4.43
N TRP A 278 1.57 -8.94 -5.12
CA TRP A 278 0.32 -9.58 -4.71
C TRP A 278 0.52 -10.92 -3.97
N ARG A 279 1.15 -11.92 -4.60
CA ARG A 279 1.20 -13.29 -4.07
C ARG A 279 2.07 -13.42 -2.81
N LEU A 280 3.32 -12.95 -2.86
CA LEU A 280 4.25 -13.00 -1.73
C LEU A 280 3.80 -12.09 -0.58
N PHE A 281 3.03 -11.04 -0.89
CA PHE A 281 2.35 -10.24 0.11
C PHE A 281 0.98 -10.83 0.49
N GLY A 282 0.73 -12.11 0.23
CA GLY A 282 -0.37 -12.89 0.80
C GLY A 282 -1.77 -12.40 0.43
N HIS A 283 -1.95 -11.83 -0.77
CA HIS A 283 -3.27 -11.57 -1.32
C HIS A 283 -4.12 -12.85 -1.34
N LYS A 284 -5.39 -12.74 -0.95
CA LYS A 284 -6.28 -13.88 -0.78
C LYS A 284 -7.07 -14.20 -2.05
N LEU A 285 -6.35 -14.45 -3.15
CA LEU A 285 -6.94 -14.60 -4.49
C LEU A 285 -8.11 -15.60 -4.53
N SER A 286 -7.94 -16.81 -4.00
CA SER A 286 -9.01 -17.83 -4.00
C SER A 286 -10.26 -17.40 -3.21
N ASP A 287 -10.09 -16.75 -2.06
CA ASP A 287 -11.21 -16.23 -1.25
C ASP A 287 -11.91 -15.03 -1.93
N ARG A 288 -11.16 -14.19 -2.63
CA ARG A 288 -11.70 -13.06 -3.39
C ARG A 288 -12.51 -13.56 -4.58
N ASN A 289 -11.98 -14.53 -5.32
CA ASN A 289 -12.63 -15.11 -6.49
C ASN A 289 -13.94 -15.81 -6.13
N SER A 290 -13.98 -16.57 -5.04
CA SER A 290 -15.21 -17.25 -4.61
C SER A 290 -16.33 -16.28 -4.21
N LYS A 291 -15.99 -15.02 -3.91
CA LYS A 291 -16.93 -13.93 -3.58
C LYS A 291 -17.13 -12.93 -4.72
N SER A 292 -16.51 -13.20 -5.87
CA SER A 292 -16.44 -12.30 -7.03
C SER A 292 -15.91 -10.90 -6.68
N GLU A 293 -15.03 -10.79 -5.68
CA GLU A 293 -14.44 -9.52 -5.21
C GLU A 293 -13.17 -9.19 -6.02
N GLU A 294 -13.35 -8.51 -7.14
CA GLU A 294 -12.38 -8.46 -8.24
C GLU A 294 -11.35 -7.33 -8.13
N ILE A 295 -10.89 -6.98 -6.91
CA ILE A 295 -9.93 -5.88 -6.71
C ILE A 295 -8.58 -6.10 -7.41
N PHE A 296 -8.12 -7.36 -7.49
CA PHE A 296 -6.87 -7.67 -8.19
C PHE A 296 -7.01 -7.47 -9.69
N TYR A 297 -8.14 -7.95 -10.25
CA TYR A 297 -8.48 -7.72 -11.65
C TYR A 297 -8.58 -6.22 -11.94
N PHE A 298 -9.36 -5.48 -11.13
CA PHE A 298 -9.48 -4.03 -11.24
C PHE A 298 -8.12 -3.33 -11.28
N GLY A 299 -7.20 -3.69 -10.37
CA GLY A 299 -5.88 -3.05 -10.33
C GLY A 299 -5.05 -3.24 -11.61
N MET A 300 -5.16 -4.39 -12.26
CA MET A 300 -4.45 -4.67 -13.52
C MET A 300 -5.18 -4.13 -14.75
N ASP A 301 -6.51 -4.14 -14.71
CA ASP A 301 -7.35 -3.57 -15.74
C ASP A 301 -7.24 -2.04 -15.80
N TYR A 302 -7.13 -1.40 -14.63
CA TYR A 302 -6.97 0.04 -14.46
C TYR A 302 -5.71 0.62 -15.13
N LEU A 303 -4.74 -0.22 -15.54
CA LEU A 303 -3.55 0.24 -16.26
C LEU A 303 -3.89 0.99 -17.57
N GLU A 304 -5.03 0.71 -18.19
CA GLU A 304 -5.49 1.45 -19.37
C GLU A 304 -5.72 2.95 -19.07
N HIS A 305 -6.11 3.27 -17.84
CA HIS A 305 -6.37 4.63 -17.38
C HIS A 305 -5.12 5.37 -16.89
N MET A 306 -3.97 4.69 -16.82
CA MET A 306 -2.69 5.28 -16.42
C MET A 306 -1.74 5.55 -17.58
N THR A 307 -2.21 5.43 -18.81
CA THR A 307 -1.38 5.54 -20.02
C THR A 307 -0.94 6.97 -20.34
N ASP A 308 -1.72 7.97 -19.90
CA ASP A 308 -1.48 9.37 -20.22
C ASP A 308 -0.43 10.04 -19.32
N SER A 309 0.02 11.21 -19.76
CA SER A 309 1.12 11.97 -19.15
C SER A 309 0.86 12.41 -17.71
N GLU A 310 -0.41 12.51 -17.27
CA GLU A 310 -0.75 12.89 -15.89
C GLU A 310 -0.31 11.87 -14.83
N PHE A 311 0.01 10.63 -15.25
CA PHE A 311 0.58 9.58 -14.42
C PHE A 311 2.08 9.41 -14.64
N SER A 312 2.68 10.15 -15.57
CA SER A 312 4.12 10.11 -15.83
C SER A 312 4.84 11.14 -14.97
N ILE A 313 5.98 10.76 -14.40
CA ILE A 313 6.86 11.71 -13.70
C ILE A 313 7.65 12.58 -14.68
N HIS A 314 7.96 12.08 -15.89
CA HIS A 314 8.76 12.81 -16.89
C HIS A 314 8.04 14.00 -17.52
N CYS A 315 6.73 13.87 -17.72
CA CYS A 315 5.95 14.87 -18.44
C CYS A 315 5.54 16.06 -17.54
N GLY A 316 5.98 16.03 -16.28
CA GLY A 316 5.45 16.88 -15.23
C GLY A 316 4.05 16.41 -14.88
N LEU A 317 3.77 16.25 -13.59
CA LEU A 317 2.40 15.99 -13.09
C LEU A 317 1.48 17.23 -13.26
N GLN A 318 1.92 18.20 -14.08
CA GLN A 318 1.22 19.39 -14.53
C GLN A 318 1.18 19.35 -16.06
N LYS A 319 0.01 19.66 -16.64
CA LYS A 319 -0.23 19.73 -18.09
C LYS A 319 0.78 20.68 -18.75
N SER A 320 1.87 20.15 -19.31
CA SER A 320 2.73 20.87 -20.24
C SER A 320 3.15 19.91 -21.34
N ASP A 321 3.04 20.37 -22.58
CA ASP A 321 3.33 19.63 -23.79
C ASP A 321 4.72 18.98 -23.73
N LYS A 322 4.79 17.67 -23.50
CA LYS A 322 6.05 16.91 -23.47
C LYS A 322 5.96 15.58 -24.21
N CYS A 323 7.00 15.38 -25.02
CA CYS A 323 7.40 14.23 -25.84
C CYS A 323 6.31 13.16 -26.07
N PRO A 324 5.52 13.30 -27.16
CA PRO A 324 4.53 12.31 -27.59
C PRO A 324 5.08 10.88 -27.64
N GLU A 325 6.38 10.73 -27.94
CA GLU A 325 7.05 9.44 -27.99
C GLU A 325 7.18 8.77 -26.61
N LEU A 326 7.51 9.51 -25.55
CA LEU A 326 7.60 8.94 -24.20
C LEU A 326 6.21 8.51 -23.69
N VAL A 327 5.17 9.29 -23.99
CA VAL A 327 3.78 8.94 -23.67
C VAL A 327 3.35 7.69 -24.43
N LYS A 328 3.73 7.58 -25.70
CA LYS A 328 3.48 6.39 -26.52
C LYS A 328 4.18 5.14 -25.94
N ILE A 329 5.47 5.22 -25.63
CA ILE A 329 6.24 4.12 -25.02
C ILE A 329 5.60 3.68 -23.69
N ARG A 330 5.22 4.63 -22.84
CA ARG A 330 4.52 4.37 -21.59
C ARG A 330 3.20 3.62 -21.83
N ARG A 331 2.39 4.13 -22.76
CA ARG A 331 1.10 3.53 -23.13
C ARG A 331 1.28 2.09 -23.60
N ASP A 332 2.19 1.85 -24.52
CA ASP A 332 2.43 0.52 -25.10
C ASP A 332 2.87 -0.47 -24.01
N LYS A 333 3.78 -0.06 -23.12
CA LYS A 333 4.22 -0.88 -21.98
C LYS A 333 3.08 -1.26 -21.04
N LEU A 334 2.26 -0.29 -20.62
CA LEU A 334 1.18 -0.53 -19.65
C LEU A 334 0.05 -1.37 -20.26
N LEU A 335 -0.33 -1.10 -21.51
CA LEU A 335 -1.35 -1.86 -22.21
C LEU A 335 -0.90 -3.30 -22.48
N GLU A 336 0.39 -3.52 -22.75
CA GLU A 336 0.90 -4.88 -22.92
C GLU A 336 0.86 -5.69 -21.62
N VAL A 337 1.26 -5.10 -20.48
CA VAL A 337 1.10 -5.76 -19.16
C VAL A 337 -0.36 -6.10 -18.89
N ARG A 338 -1.28 -5.16 -19.13
CA ARG A 338 -2.73 -5.38 -19.00
C ARG A 338 -3.21 -6.52 -19.88
N ARG A 339 -2.84 -6.52 -21.17
CA ARG A 339 -3.23 -7.54 -22.14
C ARG A 339 -2.78 -8.93 -21.70
N LEU A 340 -1.51 -9.08 -21.32
CA LEU A 340 -0.94 -10.33 -20.83
C LEU A 340 -1.65 -10.83 -19.57
N PHE A 341 -1.94 -9.93 -18.63
CA PHE A 341 -2.68 -10.27 -17.40
C PHE A 341 -4.11 -10.73 -17.71
N ILE A 342 -4.91 -9.92 -18.42
CA ILE A 342 -6.31 -10.22 -18.69
C ILE A 342 -6.45 -11.52 -19.48
N GLY A 343 -5.58 -11.75 -20.47
CA GLY A 343 -5.55 -12.99 -21.24
C GLY A 343 -5.31 -14.21 -20.33
N SER A 344 -4.34 -14.12 -19.43
CA SER A 344 -4.03 -15.20 -18.47
C SER A 344 -5.15 -15.38 -17.42
N TYR A 345 -5.68 -14.28 -16.89
CA TYR A 345 -6.69 -14.30 -15.84
C TYR A 345 -7.98 -14.97 -16.33
N ASN A 346 -8.44 -14.59 -17.53
CA ASN A 346 -9.67 -15.15 -18.11
C ASN A 346 -9.51 -16.62 -18.51
N GLN A 347 -8.31 -17.06 -18.85
CA GLN A 347 -8.04 -18.46 -19.21
C GLN A 347 -8.04 -19.39 -18.00
N TYR A 348 -7.49 -18.95 -16.86
CA TYR A 348 -7.18 -19.84 -15.73
C TYR A 348 -7.99 -19.59 -14.47
N ILE A 349 -8.62 -18.42 -14.31
CA ILE A 349 -9.24 -18.02 -13.05
C ILE A 349 -10.78 -17.97 -13.14
N ILE A 350 -11.35 -17.76 -14.32
CA ILE A 350 -12.81 -17.87 -14.53
C ILE A 350 -13.14 -19.34 -14.87
N PRO A 351 -14.05 -20.01 -14.13
CA PRO A 351 -14.53 -21.33 -14.51
C PRO A 351 -15.13 -21.29 -15.93
N LYS A 352 -14.81 -22.28 -16.78
CA LYS A 352 -15.33 -22.40 -18.16
C LYS A 352 -16.86 -22.30 -18.27
N ASN A 353 -17.59 -22.50 -17.16
CA ASN A 353 -19.06 -22.49 -17.08
C ASN A 353 -19.66 -21.09 -16.91
N MET A 354 -18.85 -20.04 -16.86
CA MET A 354 -19.29 -18.63 -16.78
C MET A 354 -18.99 -17.85 -18.07
N LYS A 355 -18.80 -18.54 -19.20
CA LYS A 355 -18.87 -17.89 -20.51
C LYS A 355 -20.32 -17.49 -20.75
N PHE A 356 -20.60 -16.19 -20.67
CA PHE A 356 -21.80 -15.63 -21.25
C PHE A 356 -21.76 -15.95 -22.75
N SER A 357 -22.52 -16.95 -23.17
CA SER A 357 -23.03 -17.01 -24.53
C SER A 357 -23.84 -15.74 -24.71
N HIS A 358 -23.33 -14.78 -25.49
CA HIS A 358 -24.08 -13.87 -26.37
C HIS A 358 -23.11 -12.77 -26.85
N ILE A 359 -22.37 -13.09 -27.91
CA ILE A 359 -22.03 -12.11 -28.94
C ILE A 359 -22.27 -12.84 -30.27
N SER A 360 -23.45 -12.59 -30.84
CA SER A 360 -23.72 -12.65 -32.28
C SER A 360 -23.77 -11.22 -32.77
#